data_AF-A0A938UMP0-F1
#
_entry.id   AF-A0A938UMP0-F1
#
_cell.length_a   1.000
_cell.length_b   1.000
_cell.length_c   1.000
_cell.angle_alpha   90.00
_cell.angle_beta   90.00
_cell.angle_gamma   90.00
#
_symmetry.space_group_name_H-M   'P 1'
#
loop_
_entity.id
_entity.type
_entity.pdbx_description
1 polymer ?
#
loop_
_entity_poly.entity_id
_entity_poly.type
_entity_poly.pdbx_seq_one_letter_code
_entity_poly.pdbx_strand_id
1 'polypeptide(L)'
;MHNAVLGALAALLAASACGEDAPDRADAATAPTDTDTGRAASPDTAGRLVLDAPAADPGSADAPADHGPPVLDVAIDGAALPDAAGCTPLCKGKVCGPNGCGSVCGFCKSGEFCAADGSKCQGFCEKNCKDKVCGSDGCNGLCGTCDKGFSCGDDFKCYADACQGSCTGKACGDNGCGKSCGVCAGSDYCDAGQCMANACKGLDVQKGQCDGDLLLTCSGTGAAAKKLVKDCAAPPNLQNLTCGWDAAANKNGCVPKTCDPSCTTDAGDKMVCGNNACGQPCGTCPEGWKCNVTSCAPAEGASCTPGNFPPEGQCSGSTWIYCNTGKLKFVDCKAAGMDKCGWNAAAGKFECL
;
A
#
# COMPACT_ATOMS: atom_id res chain seq x y z
N MET A 1 45.53 -30.07 -29.59
CA MET A 1 45.19 -28.81 -30.29
C MET A 1 44.64 -27.88 -29.21
N HIS A 2 45.50 -27.22 -28.45
CA HIS A 2 46.11 -25.90 -28.67
C HIS A 2 45.12 -24.71 -28.60
N ASN A 3 45.50 -23.77 -27.73
CA ASN A 3 45.07 -22.36 -27.55
C ASN A 3 43.81 -22.14 -26.70
N ALA A 4 43.84 -21.59 -25.48
CA ALA A 4 44.73 -20.63 -24.81
C ALA A 4 44.96 -19.34 -25.60
N VAL A 5 44.23 -18.28 -25.25
CA VAL A 5 44.63 -16.88 -25.49
C VAL A 5 44.39 -16.08 -24.21
N LEU A 6 45.51 -15.67 -23.64
CA LEU A 6 45.70 -14.61 -22.64
C LEU A 6 45.33 -13.24 -23.23
N GLY A 7 44.88 -12.33 -22.37
CA GLY A 7 44.81 -10.90 -22.67
C GLY A 7 44.60 -10.08 -21.40
N ALA A 8 45.69 -9.74 -20.72
CA ALA A 8 45.75 -8.83 -19.58
C ALA A 8 45.82 -7.36 -20.03
N LEU A 9 45.44 -6.43 -19.12
CA LEU A 9 45.85 -5.01 -18.93
C LEU A 9 44.60 -4.23 -18.44
N ALA A 10 44.61 -3.28 -17.52
CA ALA A 10 45.60 -2.75 -16.60
C ALA A 10 44.83 -1.90 -15.57
N ALA A 11 45.42 -1.70 -14.39
CA ALA A 11 44.90 -0.91 -13.29
C ALA A 11 44.67 0.57 -13.63
N LEU A 12 43.63 1.17 -13.03
CA LEU A 12 43.65 2.58 -12.66
C LEU A 12 43.20 2.73 -11.20
N LEU A 13 44.19 2.98 -10.34
CA LEU A 13 44.04 3.62 -9.04
C LEU A 13 43.94 5.13 -9.27
N ALA A 14 42.94 5.77 -8.67
CA ALA A 14 43.01 7.18 -8.33
C ALA A 14 42.22 7.41 -7.03
N ALA A 15 42.94 7.31 -5.91
CA ALA A 15 42.55 7.97 -4.68
C ALA A 15 42.80 9.48 -4.84
N SER A 16 41.85 10.32 -4.44
CA SER A 16 42.14 11.70 -4.08
C SER A 16 41.45 12.00 -2.76
N ALA A 17 42.28 12.05 -1.72
CA ALA A 17 41.96 12.66 -0.44
C ALA A 17 42.29 14.15 -0.54
N CYS A 18 41.41 14.99 -0.01
CA CYS A 18 41.76 16.30 0.55
C CYS A 18 41.05 16.41 1.90
N GLY A 19 41.81 16.40 3.00
CA GLY A 19 41.51 17.24 4.16
C GLY A 19 41.91 18.69 3.84
N GLU A 20 41.76 19.71 4.68
CA GLU A 20 41.37 19.86 6.08
C GLU A 20 40.71 21.26 6.23
N ASP A 21 40.32 21.60 7.46
CA ASP A 21 40.10 22.94 8.04
C ASP A 21 38.68 23.33 8.47
N ALA A 22 38.50 23.22 9.79
CA ALA A 22 37.55 23.96 10.61
C ALA A 22 37.91 25.47 10.65
N PRO A 23 37.01 26.32 11.18
CA PRO A 23 37.28 26.76 12.55
C PRO A 23 36.06 26.90 13.46
N ASP A 24 36.39 26.82 14.75
CA ASP A 24 35.69 27.29 15.95
C ASP A 24 34.66 28.42 15.79
N ARG A 25 33.54 28.28 16.50
CA ARG A 25 33.23 29.18 17.63
C ARG A 25 32.21 28.59 18.60
N ALA A 26 32.61 28.61 19.86
CA ALA A 26 31.83 28.39 21.06
C ALA A 26 30.68 29.39 21.23
N ASP A 27 29.61 28.98 21.91
CA ASP A 27 29.25 29.62 23.18
C ASP A 27 28.31 28.74 24.00
N ALA A 28 28.57 28.78 25.31
CA ALA A 28 27.97 27.98 26.37
C ALA A 28 26.73 28.67 26.98
N ALA A 29 25.78 27.88 27.47
CA ALA A 29 24.93 28.24 28.62
C ALA A 29 24.21 26.97 29.13
N THR A 30 24.76 26.25 30.11
CA THR A 30 24.46 26.31 31.56
C THR A 30 23.05 25.83 31.94
N ALA A 31 23.02 24.73 32.69
CA ALA A 31 21.87 24.20 33.42
C ALA A 31 21.50 25.09 34.62
N PRO A 32 20.24 25.03 35.11
CA PRO A 32 19.95 25.39 36.48
C PRO A 32 19.79 24.14 37.36
N THR A 33 20.73 23.97 38.28
CA THR A 33 20.47 23.41 39.60
C THR A 33 19.84 24.51 40.45
N ASP A 34 18.73 24.24 41.12
CA ASP A 34 18.35 25.04 42.27
C ASP A 34 17.87 24.14 43.41
N THR A 35 18.45 24.38 44.56
CA THR A 35 18.27 23.68 45.83
C THR A 35 17.67 24.66 46.83
N ASP A 36 16.72 24.13 47.60
CA ASP A 36 16.42 24.48 49.00
C ASP A 36 15.51 25.68 49.31
N THR A 37 14.41 25.42 50.04
CA THR A 37 14.27 25.87 51.44
C THR A 37 12.98 25.32 52.09
N GLY A 38 13.17 24.32 52.95
CA GLY A 38 12.59 24.20 54.30
C GLY A 38 11.07 24.15 54.52
N ARG A 39 10.59 23.07 55.17
CA ARG A 39 10.06 23.14 56.56
C ARG A 39 9.85 21.76 57.23
N ALA A 40 10.54 21.59 58.37
CA ALA A 40 10.21 20.86 59.61
C ALA A 40 9.54 19.45 59.54
N ALA A 41 10.20 18.35 59.93
CA ALA A 41 10.57 17.87 61.28
C ALA A 41 9.57 16.83 61.89
N SER A 42 9.96 15.54 61.83
CA SER A 42 10.00 14.49 62.90
C SER A 42 8.80 14.18 63.84
N PRO A 43 8.79 13.04 64.58
CA PRO A 43 9.22 11.66 64.26
C PRO A 43 8.31 10.54 64.85
N ASP A 44 8.72 9.28 64.68
CA ASP A 44 8.47 8.09 65.52
C ASP A 44 7.02 7.58 65.70
N THR A 45 6.73 6.30 65.44
CA THR A 45 7.00 5.24 66.43
C THR A 45 7.02 3.85 65.78
N ALA A 46 8.06 3.07 66.09
CA ALA A 46 8.14 1.64 65.86
C ALA A 46 7.38 0.85 66.94
N GLY A 47 6.71 -0.25 66.56
CA GLY A 47 6.12 -1.19 67.51
C GLY A 47 5.91 -2.58 66.90
N ARG A 48 6.78 -3.53 67.27
CA ARG A 48 6.70 -4.99 67.00
C ARG A 48 5.76 -5.68 68.01
N LEU A 49 4.99 -6.68 67.59
CA LEU A 49 4.86 -8.08 68.13
C LEU A 49 3.67 -8.80 67.45
N VAL A 50 3.85 -9.86 66.66
CA VAL A 50 3.90 -11.32 66.97
C VAL A 50 2.52 -12.01 67.15
N LEU A 51 2.26 -12.93 66.19
CA LEU A 51 1.56 -14.24 66.21
C LEU A 51 0.41 -14.50 67.21
N ASP A 52 -0.76 -14.88 66.69
CA ASP A 52 -1.38 -16.21 66.90
C ASP A 52 -2.76 -16.32 66.19
N ALA A 53 -2.98 -17.42 65.47
CA ALA A 53 -4.30 -17.97 65.08
C ALA A 53 -4.65 -19.08 66.12
N PRO A 54 -5.91 -19.52 66.36
CA PRO A 54 -6.89 -19.95 65.34
C PRO A 54 -8.41 -19.83 65.69
N ALA A 55 -9.31 -20.02 64.70
CA ALA A 55 -10.53 -20.87 64.75
C ALA A 55 -11.42 -20.70 63.48
N ALA A 56 -12.02 -21.83 63.07
CA ALA A 56 -12.89 -22.13 61.91
C ALA A 56 -14.21 -21.30 61.82
N ASP A 57 -14.63 -20.76 60.66
CA ASP A 57 -15.45 -21.31 59.51
C ASP A 57 -16.97 -21.00 59.64
N PRO A 58 -17.86 -20.98 58.61
CA PRO A 58 -17.80 -20.70 57.15
C PRO A 58 -18.77 -19.55 56.73
N GLY A 59 -18.68 -19.05 55.48
CA GLY A 59 -19.83 -18.37 54.87
C GLY A 59 -19.57 -17.32 53.77
N SER A 60 -19.26 -17.80 52.56
CA SER A 60 -19.68 -17.30 51.24
C SER A 60 -19.87 -15.79 50.95
N ALA A 61 -19.20 -15.41 49.84
CA ALA A 61 -19.55 -14.41 48.81
C ALA A 61 -18.92 -13.03 48.94
N ASP A 62 -17.73 -12.86 48.36
CA ASP A 62 -17.32 -11.64 47.66
C ASP A 62 -16.27 -12.00 46.60
N ALA A 63 -16.71 -12.11 45.35
CA ALA A 63 -15.82 -12.12 44.18
C ALA A 63 -15.72 -10.69 43.62
N PRO A 64 -14.53 -10.21 43.23
CA PRO A 64 -14.37 -8.88 42.68
C PRO A 64 -15.03 -8.76 41.30
N ALA A 65 -15.65 -7.61 41.04
CA ALA A 65 -16.30 -7.29 39.78
C ALA A 65 -15.30 -7.36 38.62
N ASP A 66 -15.58 -8.27 37.68
CA ASP A 66 -14.88 -8.36 36.40
C ASP A 66 -15.41 -7.25 35.46
N HIS A 67 -14.51 -6.35 35.08
CA HIS A 67 -14.76 -5.32 34.08
C HIS A 67 -14.69 -5.94 32.68
N GLY A 68 -15.81 -6.47 32.22
CA GLY A 68 -16.00 -6.80 30.80
C GLY A 68 -15.90 -5.54 29.90
N PRO A 69 -15.52 -5.69 28.62
CA PRO A 69 -15.48 -4.57 27.68
C PRO A 69 -16.87 -3.94 27.54
N PRO A 70 -16.98 -2.63 27.26
CA PRO A 70 -18.27 -1.98 27.13
C PRO A 70 -19.04 -2.68 26.02
N VAL A 71 -20.14 -3.33 26.39
CA VAL A 71 -21.17 -3.66 25.42
C VAL A 71 -21.55 -2.35 24.76
N LEU A 72 -21.44 -2.30 23.44
CA LEU A 72 -21.96 -1.19 22.67
C LEU A 72 -23.47 -1.24 22.90
N ASP A 73 -23.95 -0.42 23.83
CA ASP A 73 -25.35 -0.11 24.00
C ASP A 73 -25.77 0.60 22.72
N VAL A 74 -26.13 -0.20 21.71
CA VAL A 74 -26.91 0.29 20.59
C VAL A 74 -28.26 0.64 21.20
N ALA A 75 -28.36 1.89 21.64
CA ALA A 75 -29.61 2.56 21.87
C ALA A 75 -30.34 2.58 20.53
N ILE A 76 -31.12 1.53 20.27
CA ILE A 76 -32.15 1.59 19.24
C ILE A 76 -33.21 2.50 19.82
N ASP A 77 -33.21 3.73 19.33
CA ASP A 77 -34.29 4.69 19.48
C ASP A 77 -35.62 3.96 19.25
N GLY A 78 -36.37 3.75 20.33
CA GLY A 78 -37.83 3.75 20.43
C GLY A 78 -38.70 3.03 19.39
N ALA A 79 -38.17 2.17 18.51
CA ALA A 79 -38.98 1.40 17.59
C ALA A 79 -39.47 0.14 18.32
N ALA A 80 -40.68 0.21 18.85
CA ALA A 80 -41.43 -0.97 19.27
C ALA A 80 -41.33 -2.04 18.18
N LEU A 81 -40.73 -3.20 18.50
CA LEU A 81 -40.79 -4.37 17.65
C LEU A 81 -42.28 -4.66 17.37
N PRO A 82 -42.68 -4.87 16.11
CA PRO A 82 -44.07 -5.13 15.79
C PRO A 82 -44.53 -6.36 16.56
N ASP A 83 -45.69 -6.20 17.19
CA ASP A 83 -46.44 -7.20 17.92
C ASP A 83 -46.41 -8.57 17.21
N ALA A 84 -46.22 -9.64 17.98
CA ALA A 84 -45.91 -11.00 17.53
C ALA A 84 -47.07 -11.75 16.83
N ALA A 85 -47.88 -11.04 16.03
CA ALA A 85 -49.04 -11.60 15.33
C ALA A 85 -48.80 -11.89 13.84
N GLY A 86 -47.58 -11.70 13.32
CA GLY A 86 -47.26 -11.96 11.90
C GLY A 86 -45.79 -12.23 11.55
N CYS A 87 -44.90 -12.36 12.54
CA CYS A 87 -43.48 -12.62 12.26
C CYS A 87 -43.25 -14.12 12.00
N THR A 88 -42.70 -14.45 10.82
CA THR A 88 -42.34 -15.84 10.47
C THR A 88 -40.89 -16.12 10.85
N PRO A 89 -40.60 -17.04 11.79
CA PRO A 89 -39.24 -17.36 12.21
C PRO A 89 -38.36 -17.89 11.07
N LEU A 90 -37.17 -17.32 10.90
CA LEU A 90 -36.21 -17.72 9.87
C LEU A 90 -35.18 -18.72 10.41
N CYS A 91 -35.65 -19.94 10.72
CA CYS A 91 -34.78 -21.01 11.25
C CYS A 91 -34.34 -22.05 10.22
N LYS A 92 -34.77 -21.94 8.96
CA LYS A 92 -34.37 -22.87 7.91
C LYS A 92 -32.86 -22.80 7.69
N GLY A 93 -32.15 -23.89 8.02
CA GLY A 93 -30.69 -23.98 7.92
C GLY A 93 -29.93 -23.46 9.14
N LYS A 94 -30.62 -23.03 10.21
CA LYS A 94 -30.02 -22.62 11.48
C LYS A 94 -30.30 -23.64 12.57
N VAL A 95 -29.27 -24.00 13.34
CA VAL A 95 -29.38 -24.86 14.54
C VAL A 95 -29.31 -24.05 15.84
N CYS A 96 -28.84 -22.80 15.77
CA CYS A 96 -28.74 -21.88 16.89
C CYS A 96 -28.83 -20.43 16.41
N GLY A 97 -28.95 -19.49 17.35
CA GLY A 97 -28.92 -18.05 17.05
C GLY A 97 -30.30 -17.42 16.78
N PRO A 98 -30.37 -16.11 16.53
CA PRO A 98 -31.62 -15.37 16.45
C PRO A 98 -32.48 -15.80 15.25
N ASN A 99 -33.80 -15.87 15.46
CA ASN A 99 -34.78 -16.25 14.44
C ASN A 99 -35.38 -15.06 13.66
N GLY A 100 -34.97 -13.83 13.99
CA GLY A 100 -35.48 -12.59 13.37
C GLY A 100 -36.80 -12.07 13.93
N CYS A 101 -37.41 -12.77 14.89
CA CYS A 101 -38.72 -12.46 15.48
C CYS A 101 -38.66 -12.29 17.01
N GLY A 102 -37.49 -11.96 17.56
CA GLY A 102 -37.29 -11.80 19.01
C GLY A 102 -37.06 -13.11 19.79
N SER A 103 -37.02 -14.26 19.11
CA SER A 103 -36.67 -15.57 19.70
C SER A 103 -35.42 -16.16 19.03
N VAL A 104 -35.01 -17.36 19.42
CA VAL A 104 -33.86 -18.08 18.84
C VAL A 104 -34.28 -19.38 18.16
N CYS A 105 -33.49 -19.86 17.20
CA CYS A 105 -33.69 -21.12 16.50
C CYS A 105 -33.19 -22.34 17.27
N GLY A 106 -32.35 -22.14 18.29
CA GLY A 106 -31.82 -23.16 19.17
C GLY A 106 -30.70 -22.61 20.05
N PHE A 107 -30.24 -23.43 21.00
CA PHE A 107 -29.16 -23.12 21.93
C PHE A 107 -28.02 -24.13 21.77
N CYS A 108 -26.79 -23.65 21.90
CA CYS A 108 -25.62 -24.51 21.91
C CYS A 108 -25.41 -25.13 23.29
N LYS A 109 -24.70 -26.28 23.33
CA LYS A 109 -24.37 -26.93 24.60
C LYS A 109 -23.35 -26.07 25.35
N SER A 110 -23.24 -26.30 26.66
CA SER A 110 -22.21 -25.67 27.48
C SER A 110 -20.83 -25.94 26.87
N GLY A 111 -20.04 -24.88 26.63
CA GLY A 111 -18.73 -24.98 25.96
C GLY A 111 -18.74 -24.70 24.45
N GLU A 112 -19.89 -24.35 23.88
CA GLU A 112 -20.02 -23.99 22.46
C GLU A 112 -20.67 -22.60 22.30
N PHE A 113 -20.37 -21.94 21.20
CA PHE A 113 -21.06 -20.74 20.73
C PHE A 113 -21.64 -20.96 19.34
N CYS A 114 -22.63 -20.14 19.01
CA CYS A 114 -23.27 -20.23 17.70
C CYS A 114 -22.37 -19.58 16.64
N ALA A 115 -22.07 -20.30 15.56
CA ALA A 115 -21.38 -19.72 14.40
C ALA A 115 -22.19 -18.52 13.87
N ALA A 116 -21.52 -17.55 13.26
CA ALA A 116 -22.14 -16.29 12.84
C ALA A 116 -23.33 -16.48 11.86
N ASP A 117 -23.30 -17.53 11.05
CA ASP A 117 -24.37 -17.90 10.11
C ASP A 117 -25.52 -18.69 10.77
N GLY A 118 -25.34 -19.14 12.02
CA GLY A 118 -26.29 -19.95 12.77
C GLY A 118 -26.32 -21.43 12.35
N SER A 119 -25.45 -21.87 11.43
CA SER A 119 -25.51 -23.21 10.82
C SER A 119 -25.05 -24.33 11.75
N LYS A 120 -24.18 -24.00 12.71
CA LYS A 120 -23.61 -24.94 13.67
C LYS A 120 -23.30 -24.28 15.02
N CYS A 121 -23.34 -25.09 16.06
CA CYS A 121 -22.64 -24.79 17.31
C CYS A 121 -21.17 -25.20 17.15
N GLN A 122 -20.26 -24.35 17.56
CA GLN A 122 -18.82 -24.61 17.51
C GLN A 122 -18.20 -24.33 18.88
N GLY A 123 -17.23 -25.16 19.27
CA GLY A 123 -16.54 -25.00 20.55
C GLY A 123 -15.83 -23.65 20.65
N PHE A 124 -15.66 -23.14 21.88
CA PHE A 124 -14.98 -21.85 22.13
C PHE A 124 -13.58 -21.76 21.54
N CYS A 125 -12.88 -22.87 21.35
CA CYS A 125 -11.57 -22.90 20.72
C CYS A 125 -11.15 -24.33 20.34
N GLU A 126 -10.52 -24.48 19.17
CA GLU A 126 -9.91 -25.74 18.72
C GLU A 126 -8.43 -25.74 19.09
N LYS A 127 -8.01 -26.70 19.93
CA LYS A 127 -6.63 -26.78 20.44
C LYS A 127 -5.65 -26.98 19.29
N ASN A 128 -4.65 -26.11 19.19
CA ASN A 128 -3.58 -26.23 18.23
C ASN A 128 -2.26 -26.64 18.90
N CYS A 129 -2.12 -27.95 19.10
CA CYS A 129 -0.92 -28.58 19.63
C CYS A 129 -0.05 -29.27 18.59
N LYS A 130 -0.38 -29.09 17.31
CA LYS A 130 0.43 -29.65 16.23
C LYS A 130 1.84 -29.06 16.33
N ASP A 131 2.82 -29.96 16.37
CA ASP A 131 4.26 -29.63 16.46
C ASP A 131 4.71 -28.91 17.75
N LYS A 132 3.88 -28.93 18.82
CA LYS A 132 4.21 -28.38 20.14
C LYS A 132 4.43 -29.47 21.18
N VAL A 133 5.55 -29.41 21.90
CA VAL A 133 5.86 -30.31 23.03
C VAL A 133 5.39 -29.72 24.36
N CYS A 134 5.44 -28.40 24.47
CA CYS A 134 5.03 -27.62 25.63
C CYS A 134 4.38 -26.28 25.18
N GLY A 135 3.77 -25.55 26.10
CA GLY A 135 3.26 -24.19 25.86
C GLY A 135 1.76 -24.14 25.57
N SER A 136 1.22 -22.98 25.18
CA SER A 136 -0.24 -22.80 25.05
C SER A 136 -0.83 -23.53 23.84
N ASP A 137 -2.03 -24.09 24.01
CA ASP A 137 -2.85 -24.68 22.95
C ASP A 137 -3.68 -23.68 22.13
N GLY A 138 -3.56 -22.38 22.44
CA GLY A 138 -4.34 -21.31 21.81
C GLY A 138 -5.75 -21.16 22.37
N CYS A 139 -6.13 -22.01 23.34
CA CYS A 139 -7.46 -22.15 23.90
C CYS A 139 -7.47 -22.02 25.43
N ASN A 140 -6.56 -21.21 25.98
CA ASN A 140 -6.30 -21.07 27.42
C ASN A 140 -5.88 -22.39 28.12
N GLY A 141 -5.53 -23.44 27.37
CA GLY A 141 -4.91 -24.66 27.87
C GLY A 141 -3.45 -24.77 27.44
N LEU A 142 -2.86 -25.94 27.72
CA LEU A 142 -1.47 -26.27 27.41
C LEU A 142 -1.38 -27.49 26.46
N CYS A 143 -0.38 -27.45 25.59
CA CYS A 143 0.10 -28.55 24.79
C CYS A 143 1.28 -29.22 25.52
N GLY A 144 0.99 -30.14 26.43
CA GLY A 144 2.02 -30.82 27.22
C GLY A 144 2.71 -29.94 28.27
N THR A 145 3.63 -30.53 29.02
CA THR A 145 4.43 -29.89 30.07
C THR A 145 5.85 -30.41 30.02
N CYS A 146 6.83 -29.57 30.37
CA CYS A 146 8.21 -30.00 30.47
C CYS A 146 8.48 -30.73 31.79
N ASP A 147 9.42 -31.68 31.75
CA ASP A 147 9.88 -32.39 32.95
C ASP A 147 10.56 -31.43 33.94
N LYS A 148 10.69 -31.87 35.19
CA LYS A 148 11.35 -31.09 36.24
C LYS A 148 12.79 -30.74 35.81
N GLY A 149 13.14 -29.45 35.92
CA GLY A 149 14.44 -28.92 35.50
C GLY A 149 14.50 -28.50 34.03
N PHE A 150 13.34 -28.49 33.34
CA PHE A 150 13.20 -27.98 31.98
C PHE A 150 12.11 -26.91 31.91
N SER A 151 12.35 -25.91 31.08
CA SER A 151 11.42 -24.83 30.77
C SER A 151 11.01 -24.88 29.32
N CYS A 152 9.78 -24.43 29.05
CA CYS A 152 9.28 -24.32 27.69
C CYS A 152 9.88 -23.12 26.98
N GLY A 153 10.47 -23.34 25.81
CA GLY A 153 10.98 -22.30 24.93
C GLY A 153 9.90 -21.66 24.05
N ASP A 154 10.25 -20.53 23.44
CA ASP A 154 9.41 -19.78 22.50
C ASP A 154 9.08 -20.58 21.23
N ASP A 155 9.89 -21.60 20.91
CA ASP A 155 9.67 -22.55 19.81
C ASP A 155 8.84 -23.78 20.24
N PHE A 156 8.22 -23.75 21.42
CA PHE A 156 7.35 -24.79 21.98
C PHE A 156 8.05 -26.12 22.28
N LYS A 157 9.37 -26.11 22.48
CA LYS A 157 10.18 -27.25 22.94
C LYS A 157 10.69 -27.06 24.36
N CYS A 158 11.04 -28.17 25.01
CA CYS A 158 11.58 -28.15 26.37
C CYS A 158 13.11 -28.03 26.36
N TYR A 159 13.65 -27.10 27.14
CA TYR A 159 15.08 -26.86 27.32
C TYR A 159 15.44 -26.94 28.79
N ALA A 160 16.63 -27.45 29.11
CA ALA A 160 17.09 -27.50 30.49
C ALA A 160 17.13 -26.08 31.09
N ASP A 161 16.73 -25.92 32.35
CA ASP A 161 16.74 -24.61 33.04
C ASP A 161 18.16 -24.04 33.13
N ALA A 162 19.17 -24.92 33.18
CA ALA A 162 20.58 -24.57 33.17
C ALA A 162 21.13 -24.26 31.76
N CYS A 163 20.31 -24.31 30.71
CA CYS A 163 20.73 -24.01 29.35
C CYS A 163 21.10 -22.53 29.25
N GLN A 164 22.39 -22.26 29.03
CA GLN A 164 22.89 -20.90 28.84
C GLN A 164 22.90 -20.57 27.36
N GLY A 165 21.89 -19.81 26.92
CA GLY A 165 21.81 -19.34 25.54
C GLY A 165 22.94 -18.36 25.21
N SER A 166 23.33 -18.31 23.95
CA SER A 166 24.37 -17.40 23.45
C SER A 166 23.83 -16.50 22.35
N CYS A 167 24.06 -15.20 22.53
CA CYS A 167 23.72 -14.16 21.56
C CYS A 167 24.96 -13.49 20.96
N THR A 168 26.15 -14.07 21.19
CA THR A 168 27.39 -13.57 20.62
C THR A 168 27.29 -13.52 19.10
N GLY A 169 27.41 -12.33 18.53
CA GLY A 169 27.30 -12.11 17.09
C GLY A 169 25.87 -12.18 16.54
N LYS A 170 24.83 -12.15 17.38
CA LYS A 170 23.42 -12.12 16.96
C LYS A 170 22.70 -10.86 17.47
N ALA A 171 22.08 -10.13 16.57
CA ALA A 171 21.13 -9.05 16.88
C ALA A 171 19.70 -9.56 17.10
N CYS A 172 19.38 -10.74 16.56
CA CYS A 172 18.06 -11.34 16.62
C CYS A 172 18.13 -12.87 16.49
N GLY A 173 16.99 -13.56 16.66
CA GLY A 173 16.86 -15.00 16.42
C GLY A 173 17.18 -15.86 17.64
N ASP A 174 17.13 -17.18 17.49
CA ASP A 174 17.26 -18.14 18.59
C ASP A 174 18.65 -18.09 19.26
N ASN A 175 18.67 -18.15 20.59
CA ASN A 175 19.87 -18.20 21.43
C ASN A 175 20.42 -19.61 21.69
N GLY A 176 19.78 -20.65 21.14
CA GLY A 176 20.10 -22.06 21.29
C GLY A 176 19.45 -22.75 22.51
N CYS A 177 18.73 -22.00 23.34
CA CYS A 177 18.13 -22.47 24.60
C CYS A 177 16.64 -22.11 24.69
N GLY A 178 15.95 -22.07 23.55
CA GLY A 178 14.51 -21.84 23.48
C GLY A 178 14.10 -20.40 23.76
N LYS A 179 15.02 -19.43 23.75
CA LYS A 179 14.71 -18.00 23.84
C LYS A 179 15.33 -17.27 22.66
N SER A 180 14.90 -16.03 22.42
CA SER A 180 15.46 -15.18 21.37
C SER A 180 16.52 -14.19 21.89
N CYS A 181 17.47 -13.81 21.01
CA CYS A 181 18.55 -12.86 21.26
C CYS A 181 18.17 -11.39 21.08
N GLY A 182 16.99 -11.13 20.49
CA GLY A 182 16.51 -9.79 20.18
C GLY A 182 15.41 -9.82 19.13
N VAL A 183 14.80 -8.66 18.90
CA VAL A 183 13.73 -8.44 17.92
C VAL A 183 14.16 -7.34 16.97
N CYS A 184 13.92 -7.52 15.68
CA CYS A 184 14.26 -6.53 14.67
C CYS A 184 13.27 -5.36 14.67
N ALA A 185 13.76 -4.15 14.33
CA ALA A 185 12.94 -2.95 14.33
C ALA A 185 12.01 -2.88 13.10
N GLY A 186 10.78 -2.40 13.32
CA GLY A 186 9.82 -2.16 12.24
C GLY A 186 9.46 -3.43 11.47
N SER A 187 9.67 -3.43 10.16
CA SER A 187 9.38 -4.56 9.26
C SER A 187 10.63 -5.34 8.83
N ASP A 188 11.77 -5.09 9.47
CA ASP A 188 13.00 -5.84 9.26
C ASP A 188 12.83 -7.29 9.78
N TYR A 189 13.54 -8.24 9.17
CA TYR A 189 13.43 -9.64 9.53
C TYR A 189 14.77 -10.20 9.98
N CYS A 190 14.72 -11.25 10.79
CA CYS A 190 15.94 -11.90 11.25
C CYS A 190 16.46 -12.91 10.22
N ASP A 191 17.68 -12.72 9.74
CA ASP A 191 18.39 -13.65 8.86
C ASP A 191 19.77 -13.97 9.44
N ALA A 192 20.10 -15.26 9.58
CA ALA A 192 21.39 -15.68 10.12
C ALA A 192 21.82 -14.95 11.42
N GLY A 193 20.86 -14.55 12.25
CA GLY A 193 21.09 -13.81 13.50
C GLY A 193 21.26 -12.29 13.34
N GLN A 194 21.09 -11.74 12.15
CA GLN A 194 21.20 -10.32 11.85
C GLN A 194 19.86 -9.74 11.38
N CYS A 195 19.57 -8.50 11.73
CA CYS A 195 18.38 -7.81 11.24
C CYS A 195 18.62 -7.31 9.82
N MET A 196 17.96 -7.95 8.87
CA MET A 196 18.02 -7.58 7.47
C MET A 196 16.88 -6.63 7.14
N ALA A 197 17.22 -5.56 6.42
CA ALA A 197 16.22 -4.67 5.87
C ALA A 197 15.31 -5.49 4.94
N ASN A 198 14.03 -5.48 5.25
CA ASN A 198 13.05 -6.02 4.33
C ASN A 198 13.08 -5.17 3.06
N ALA A 199 13.25 -5.76 1.87
CA ALA A 199 13.17 -5.02 0.61
C ALA A 199 11.83 -4.27 0.47
N CYS A 200 10.82 -4.72 1.21
CA CYS A 200 9.49 -4.15 1.34
C CYS A 200 9.31 -3.22 2.54
N LYS A 201 10.38 -2.83 3.23
CA LYS A 201 10.29 -1.93 4.39
C LYS A 201 9.58 -0.64 4.00
N GLY A 202 8.52 -0.31 4.74
CA GLY A 202 7.70 0.88 4.52
C GLY A 202 6.66 0.75 3.39
N LEU A 203 6.61 -0.38 2.69
CA LEU A 203 5.57 -0.66 1.70
C LEU A 203 4.40 -1.40 2.36
N ASP A 204 3.18 -0.92 2.14
CA ASP A 204 1.97 -1.67 2.47
C ASP A 204 1.89 -2.88 1.53
N VAL A 205 2.12 -4.09 2.06
CA VAL A 205 2.15 -5.32 1.24
C VAL A 205 0.77 -5.73 0.71
N GLN A 206 -0.33 -5.23 1.28
CA GLN A 206 -1.69 -5.51 0.82
C GLN A 206 -2.17 -4.47 -0.18
N LYS A 207 -1.79 -3.21 0.01
CA LYS A 207 -2.25 -2.09 -0.81
C LYS A 207 -1.25 -1.63 -1.86
N GLY A 208 0.03 -1.97 -1.75
CA GLY A 208 1.09 -1.36 -2.56
C GLY A 208 1.22 0.14 -2.32
N GLN A 209 2.16 0.79 -3.01
CA GLN A 209 2.40 2.23 -2.88
C GLN A 209 2.74 2.83 -4.24
N CYS A 210 2.39 4.11 -4.43
CA CYS A 210 2.80 4.89 -5.59
C CYS A 210 3.98 5.79 -5.26
N ASP A 211 4.92 5.90 -6.19
CA ASP A 211 5.98 6.90 -6.24
C ASP A 211 5.97 7.51 -7.64
N GLY A 212 5.25 8.63 -7.78
CA GLY A 212 4.85 9.14 -9.11
C GLY A 212 4.05 8.08 -9.89
N ASP A 213 4.48 7.81 -11.12
CA ASP A 213 3.88 6.78 -11.99
C ASP A 213 4.38 5.35 -11.70
N LEU A 214 5.29 5.18 -10.74
CA LEU A 214 5.80 3.87 -10.37
C LEU A 214 4.90 3.22 -9.31
N LEU A 215 4.33 2.07 -9.66
CA LEU A 215 3.66 1.19 -8.73
C LEU A 215 4.68 0.28 -8.05
N LEU A 216 4.80 0.45 -6.74
CA LEU A 216 5.67 -0.32 -5.85
C LEU A 216 4.82 -1.40 -5.17
N THR A 217 5.14 -2.65 -5.43
CA THR A 217 4.47 -3.80 -4.80
C THR A 217 5.49 -4.76 -4.24
N CYS A 218 5.03 -5.71 -3.44
CA CYS A 218 5.87 -6.70 -2.81
C CYS A 218 5.41 -8.10 -3.14
N SER A 219 6.36 -8.96 -3.46
CA SER A 219 6.13 -10.38 -3.69
C SER A 219 6.96 -11.19 -2.71
N GLY A 220 6.34 -12.16 -2.04
CA GLY A 220 6.95 -12.99 -1.00
C GLY A 220 6.86 -12.40 0.40
N THR A 221 7.41 -13.13 1.38
CA THR A 221 7.46 -12.76 2.80
C THR A 221 8.87 -12.96 3.37
N GLY A 222 9.22 -12.18 4.40
CA GLY A 222 10.52 -12.28 5.09
C GLY A 222 11.70 -12.09 4.13
N ALA A 223 12.69 -12.99 4.23
CA ALA A 223 13.94 -12.94 3.46
C ALA A 223 13.78 -13.02 1.94
N ALA A 224 12.71 -13.67 1.49
CA ALA A 224 12.44 -13.85 0.08
C ALA A 224 11.64 -12.68 -0.52
N ALA A 225 11.23 -11.70 0.30
CA ALA A 225 10.42 -10.58 -0.16
C ALA A 225 11.21 -9.74 -1.17
N LYS A 226 10.59 -9.50 -2.34
CA LYS A 226 11.15 -8.67 -3.41
C LYS A 226 10.24 -7.47 -3.64
N LYS A 227 10.85 -6.28 -3.64
CA LYS A 227 10.21 -5.06 -4.14
C LYS A 227 10.10 -5.15 -5.65
N LEU A 228 8.87 -5.11 -6.14
CA LEU A 228 8.54 -5.05 -7.54
C LEU A 228 8.20 -3.61 -7.90
N VAL A 229 8.77 -3.13 -9.00
CA VAL A 229 8.49 -1.81 -9.55
C VAL A 229 7.84 -2.00 -10.90
N LYS A 230 6.64 -1.46 -11.06
CA LYS A 230 5.93 -1.40 -12.34
C LYS A 230 5.77 0.06 -12.74
N ASP A 231 6.38 0.43 -13.85
CA ASP A 231 6.17 1.73 -14.46
C ASP A 231 4.80 1.75 -15.15
N CYS A 232 3.88 2.57 -14.64
CA CYS A 232 2.55 2.72 -15.22
C CYS A 232 2.53 3.61 -16.48
N ALA A 233 3.61 4.34 -16.77
CA ALA A 233 3.74 5.26 -17.91
C ALA A 233 4.55 4.68 -19.09
N ALA A 234 5.22 3.53 -18.94
CA ALA A 234 6.06 2.92 -19.98
C ALA A 234 5.26 2.16 -21.09
N PRO A 235 5.68 2.23 -22.38
CA PRO A 235 5.10 1.45 -23.49
C PRO A 235 5.35 -0.07 -23.35
N PRO A 236 4.54 -0.97 -23.97
CA PRO A 236 3.75 -0.80 -25.20
C PRO A 236 2.26 -0.51 -25.01
N ASN A 237 1.78 -0.43 -23.77
CA ASN A 237 0.38 -0.16 -23.46
C ASN A 237 0.28 0.99 -22.44
N LEU A 238 -0.30 2.10 -22.92
CA LEU A 238 -1.05 3.13 -22.17
C LEU A 238 -0.29 4.41 -21.79
N GLN A 239 -0.33 5.40 -22.69
CA GLN A 239 -0.06 6.82 -22.42
C GLN A 239 -1.05 7.47 -21.43
N ASN A 240 -1.89 6.68 -20.74
CA ASN A 240 -3.02 7.18 -19.94
C ASN A 240 -3.24 6.38 -18.65
N LEU A 241 -2.25 5.64 -18.16
CA LEU A 241 -2.27 5.11 -16.80
C LEU A 241 -1.30 5.91 -15.92
N THR A 242 -1.69 6.11 -14.67
CA THR A 242 -0.85 6.61 -13.58
C THR A 242 -0.89 5.58 -12.46
N CYS A 243 0.13 5.56 -11.61
CA CYS A 243 -0.07 4.87 -10.34
C CYS A 243 -1.13 5.65 -9.54
N GLY A 244 -2.14 4.96 -9.03
CA GLY A 244 -3.20 5.56 -8.24
C GLY A 244 -4.05 4.52 -7.52
N TRP A 245 -4.96 5.00 -6.69
CA TRP A 245 -5.84 4.14 -5.89
C TRP A 245 -6.96 3.53 -6.74
N ASP A 246 -7.05 2.20 -6.76
CA ASP A 246 -8.17 1.47 -7.33
C ASP A 246 -9.14 1.10 -6.21
N ALA A 247 -10.29 1.79 -6.16
CA ALA A 247 -11.33 1.55 -5.16
C ALA A 247 -12.00 0.19 -5.30
N ALA A 248 -12.06 -0.39 -6.51
CA ALA A 248 -12.64 -1.71 -6.73
C ALA A 248 -11.69 -2.82 -6.26
N ALA A 249 -10.38 -2.65 -6.46
CA ALA A 249 -9.37 -3.58 -6.01
C ALA A 249 -8.88 -3.33 -4.57
N ASN A 250 -9.31 -2.23 -3.95
CA ASN A 250 -8.92 -1.78 -2.60
C ASN A 250 -7.39 -1.71 -2.42
N LYS A 251 -6.67 -1.28 -3.46
CA LYS A 251 -5.20 -1.20 -3.50
C LYS A 251 -4.73 -0.19 -4.55
N ASN A 252 -3.48 0.24 -4.46
CA ASN A 252 -2.81 1.00 -5.50
C ASN A 252 -2.57 0.11 -6.73
N GLY A 253 -2.79 0.67 -7.91
CA GLY A 253 -2.64 0.02 -9.19
C GLY A 253 -2.27 1.03 -10.27
N CYS A 254 -1.95 0.52 -11.46
CA CYS A 254 -1.93 1.38 -12.64
C CYS A 254 -3.38 1.60 -13.07
N VAL A 255 -3.92 2.74 -12.69
CA VAL A 255 -5.31 3.14 -12.97
C VAL A 255 -5.34 4.15 -14.10
N PRO A 256 -6.45 4.26 -14.85
CA PRO A 256 -6.64 5.37 -15.78
C PRO A 256 -6.35 6.67 -15.07
N LYS A 257 -5.50 7.50 -15.66
CA LYS A 257 -5.28 8.87 -15.18
C LYS A 257 -6.65 9.54 -15.13
N THR A 258 -7.09 9.95 -13.94
CA THR A 258 -8.32 10.74 -13.80
C THR A 258 -8.09 11.99 -14.62
N CYS A 259 -8.72 12.03 -15.78
CA CYS A 259 -8.48 13.05 -16.78
C CYS A 259 -8.89 14.40 -16.19
N ASP A 260 -7.92 15.28 -15.94
CA ASP A 260 -8.19 16.71 -15.96
C ASP A 260 -8.14 17.11 -17.43
N PRO A 261 -9.27 17.42 -18.09
CA PRO A 261 -9.33 17.78 -19.49
C PRO A 261 -8.74 19.19 -19.77
N SER A 262 -7.73 19.60 -19.01
CA SER A 262 -7.12 20.90 -19.14
C SER A 262 -6.30 20.95 -20.43
N CYS A 263 -6.71 21.85 -21.34
CA CYS A 263 -6.01 22.14 -22.60
C CYS A 263 -4.81 23.05 -22.33
N THR A 264 -3.99 22.73 -21.33
CA THR A 264 -2.86 23.55 -20.89
C THR A 264 -1.58 22.74 -20.91
N THR A 265 -0.47 23.36 -21.32
CA THR A 265 0.86 22.77 -21.17
C THR A 265 1.22 22.64 -19.68
N ASP A 266 2.28 21.90 -19.35
CA ASP A 266 2.82 21.84 -17.97
C ASP A 266 3.26 23.22 -17.45
N ALA A 267 3.44 24.21 -18.33
CA ALA A 267 3.72 25.61 -18.02
C ALA A 267 2.45 26.47 -17.81
N GLY A 268 1.25 25.90 -18.00
CA GLY A 268 -0.05 26.57 -17.83
C GLY A 268 -0.58 27.29 -19.08
N ASP A 269 0.11 27.21 -20.22
CA ASP A 269 -0.30 27.89 -21.46
C ASP A 269 -1.41 27.11 -22.19
N LYS A 270 -2.43 27.81 -22.70
CA LYS A 270 -3.48 27.18 -23.52
C LYS A 270 -2.90 26.59 -24.82
N MET A 271 -3.11 25.30 -25.06
CA MET A 271 -2.68 24.63 -26.30
C MET A 271 -3.51 25.07 -27.51
N VAL A 272 -2.84 25.36 -28.64
CA VAL A 272 -3.49 25.64 -29.94
C VAL A 272 -4.16 24.39 -30.49
N CYS A 273 -3.47 23.25 -30.48
CA CYS A 273 -4.02 21.92 -30.71
C CYS A 273 -3.04 20.89 -30.15
N GLY A 274 -3.52 19.92 -29.39
CA GLY A 274 -2.70 18.87 -28.78
C GLY A 274 -3.54 17.81 -28.09
N ASN A 275 -2.89 16.83 -27.48
CA ASN A 275 -3.55 15.80 -26.69
C ASN A 275 -3.86 16.36 -25.28
N ASN A 276 -5.09 16.25 -24.79
CA ASN A 276 -5.47 16.65 -23.43
C ASN A 276 -4.97 15.69 -22.34
N ALA A 277 -3.83 15.03 -22.54
CA ALA A 277 -3.33 13.93 -21.72
C ALA A 277 -4.26 12.71 -21.62
N CYS A 278 -5.38 12.66 -22.37
CA CYS A 278 -6.40 11.60 -22.31
C CYS A 278 -6.67 10.96 -23.68
N GLY A 279 -5.82 11.23 -24.67
CA GLY A 279 -5.90 10.69 -26.02
C GLY A 279 -6.93 11.36 -26.93
N GLN A 280 -7.56 12.46 -26.48
CA GLN A 280 -8.51 13.24 -27.27
C GLN A 280 -7.86 14.55 -27.74
N PRO A 281 -8.19 15.03 -28.96
CA PRO A 281 -7.72 16.32 -29.43
C PRO A 281 -8.32 17.45 -28.59
N CYS A 282 -7.51 18.45 -28.27
CA CYS A 282 -7.88 19.58 -27.43
C CYS A 282 -7.18 20.86 -27.93
N GLY A 283 -7.79 22.03 -27.71
CA GLY A 283 -7.30 23.32 -28.22
C GLY A 283 -8.22 23.97 -29.27
N THR A 284 -7.90 25.20 -29.67
CA THR A 284 -8.62 25.97 -30.70
C THR A 284 -7.78 26.13 -31.97
N CYS A 285 -8.25 25.53 -33.07
CA CYS A 285 -7.68 25.76 -34.40
C CYS A 285 -8.30 27.00 -35.08
N PRO A 286 -7.67 27.54 -36.14
CA PRO A 286 -8.27 28.58 -36.97
C PRO A 286 -9.66 28.16 -37.47
N GLU A 287 -10.53 29.13 -37.76
CA GLU A 287 -11.95 28.87 -38.07
C GLU A 287 -12.11 27.79 -39.15
N GLY A 288 -12.78 26.69 -38.78
CA GLY A 288 -13.08 25.55 -39.66
C GLY A 288 -11.98 24.48 -39.77
N TRP A 289 -10.81 24.66 -39.17
CA TRP A 289 -9.75 23.64 -39.12
C TRP A 289 -10.04 22.58 -38.06
N LYS A 290 -9.57 21.35 -38.27
CA LYS A 290 -9.79 20.21 -37.35
C LYS A 290 -8.52 19.90 -36.56
N CYS A 291 -8.63 19.67 -35.25
CA CYS A 291 -7.51 19.25 -34.41
C CYS A 291 -7.34 17.73 -34.45
N ASN A 292 -6.20 17.23 -34.94
CA ASN A 292 -5.88 15.80 -35.08
C ASN A 292 -4.79 15.38 -34.08
N VAL A 293 -5.06 15.58 -32.79
CA VAL A 293 -4.26 15.20 -31.59
C VAL A 293 -2.83 15.75 -31.48
N THR A 294 -2.15 16.05 -32.57
CA THR A 294 -0.79 16.59 -32.61
C THR A 294 -0.70 17.92 -33.35
N SER A 295 -1.67 18.24 -34.23
CA SER A 295 -1.70 19.49 -34.98
C SER A 295 -3.07 19.82 -35.56
N CYS A 296 -3.26 21.10 -35.91
CA CYS A 296 -4.40 21.54 -36.70
C CYS A 296 -4.24 21.09 -38.15
N ALA A 297 -5.19 20.32 -38.66
CA ALA A 297 -5.26 19.89 -40.03
C ALA A 297 -6.28 20.74 -40.81
N PRO A 298 -5.97 21.10 -42.07
CA PRO A 298 -6.90 21.82 -42.92
C PRO A 298 -8.13 20.94 -43.20
N ALA A 299 -9.31 21.56 -43.21
CA ALA A 299 -10.55 20.92 -43.61
C ALA A 299 -11.24 21.74 -44.71
N GLU A 300 -12.05 21.09 -45.53
CA GLU A 300 -12.76 21.75 -46.61
C GLU A 300 -13.70 22.84 -46.07
N GLY A 301 -13.64 24.03 -46.67
CA GLY A 301 -14.40 25.19 -46.22
C GLY A 301 -13.81 25.91 -45.00
N ALA A 302 -12.65 25.51 -44.49
CA ALA A 302 -11.96 26.24 -43.43
C ALA A 302 -11.43 27.59 -43.93
N SER A 303 -11.25 28.55 -43.02
CA SER A 303 -10.65 29.85 -43.33
C SER A 303 -9.19 29.71 -43.76
N CYS A 304 -8.79 30.50 -44.76
CA CYS A 304 -7.40 30.58 -45.20
C CYS A 304 -6.99 32.04 -45.48
N THR A 305 -5.78 32.36 -45.05
CA THR A 305 -5.09 33.65 -45.18
C THR A 305 -3.59 33.35 -45.36
N PRO A 306 -2.80 34.30 -45.90
CA PRO A 306 -1.34 34.11 -46.02
C PRO A 306 -0.64 33.80 -44.68
N GLY A 307 -1.26 34.11 -43.54
CA GLY A 307 -0.70 33.82 -42.21
C GLY A 307 -0.97 32.41 -41.67
N ASN A 308 -1.94 31.67 -42.22
CA ASN A 308 -2.30 30.32 -41.74
C ASN A 308 -2.34 29.25 -42.84
N PHE A 309 -2.12 29.62 -44.11
CA PHE A 309 -2.04 28.69 -45.24
C PHE A 309 -1.18 29.26 -46.38
N PRO A 310 -0.31 28.46 -47.03
CA PRO A 310 0.56 28.95 -48.10
C PRO A 310 -0.26 29.41 -49.32
N PRO A 311 0.00 30.61 -49.87
CA PRO A 311 -0.75 31.13 -51.02
C PRO A 311 -0.55 30.31 -52.30
N GLU A 312 0.56 29.58 -52.41
CA GLU A 312 0.87 28.67 -53.52
C GLU A 312 0.07 27.35 -53.45
N GLY A 313 -0.68 27.10 -52.38
CA GLY A 313 -1.35 25.83 -52.13
C GLY A 313 -0.41 24.75 -51.58
N GLN A 314 -0.94 23.54 -51.37
CA GLN A 314 -0.13 22.38 -50.98
C GLN A 314 -0.80 21.08 -51.43
N CYS A 315 -0.02 19.99 -51.43
CA CYS A 315 -0.51 18.65 -51.69
C CYS A 315 -0.63 17.83 -50.40
N SER A 316 -1.74 17.12 -50.25
CA SER A 316 -1.91 16.04 -49.27
C SER A 316 -2.23 14.76 -50.03
N GLY A 317 -1.19 13.96 -50.34
CA GLY A 317 -1.32 12.80 -51.23
C GLY A 317 -1.75 13.23 -52.64
N SER A 318 -2.84 12.65 -53.18
CA SER A 318 -3.43 13.04 -54.47
C SER A 318 -4.37 14.23 -54.39
N THR A 319 -4.56 14.82 -53.21
CA THR A 319 -5.47 15.95 -53.03
C THR A 319 -4.72 17.27 -53.09
N TRP A 320 -5.12 18.12 -54.01
CA TRP A 320 -4.69 19.51 -54.08
C TRP A 320 -5.54 20.37 -53.14
N ILE A 321 -4.88 21.07 -52.22
CA ILE A 321 -5.51 21.99 -51.27
C ILE A 321 -5.08 23.42 -51.62
N TYR A 322 -6.04 24.30 -51.85
CA TYR A 322 -5.77 25.71 -52.15
C TYR A 322 -6.76 26.64 -51.47
N CYS A 323 -6.35 27.90 -51.32
CA CYS A 323 -7.21 28.95 -50.79
C CYS A 323 -7.97 29.64 -51.93
N ASN A 324 -9.31 29.62 -51.89
CA ASN A 324 -10.16 30.36 -52.82
C ASN A 324 -11.11 31.26 -52.05
N THR A 325 -11.09 32.56 -52.35
CA THR A 325 -11.91 33.59 -51.68
C THR A 325 -11.91 33.46 -50.14
N GLY A 326 -10.73 33.19 -49.55
CA GLY A 326 -10.53 33.06 -48.10
C GLY A 326 -11.02 31.74 -47.49
N LYS A 327 -11.41 30.76 -48.31
CA LYS A 327 -11.84 29.43 -47.86
C LYS A 327 -11.05 28.32 -48.55
N LEU A 328 -10.66 27.28 -47.80
CA LEU A 328 -9.94 26.14 -48.33
C LEU A 328 -10.81 25.29 -49.24
N LYS A 329 -10.24 24.91 -50.38
CA LYS A 329 -10.81 24.02 -51.39
C LYS A 329 -9.92 22.80 -51.55
N PHE A 330 -10.56 21.66 -51.72
CA PHE A 330 -9.92 20.36 -51.86
C PHE A 330 -10.30 19.79 -53.22
N VAL A 331 -9.31 19.38 -54.01
CA VAL A 331 -9.52 18.77 -55.32
C VAL A 331 -8.79 17.44 -55.32
N ASP A 332 -9.53 16.35 -55.46
CA ASP A 332 -8.93 15.04 -55.74
C ASP A 332 -8.48 15.01 -57.20
N CYS A 333 -7.16 15.06 -57.41
CA CYS A 333 -6.60 15.13 -58.75
C CYS A 333 -6.95 13.91 -59.59
N LYS A 334 -7.11 12.73 -58.96
CA LYS A 334 -7.49 11.51 -59.68
C LYS A 334 -8.94 11.59 -60.18
N ALA A 335 -9.84 12.10 -59.34
CA ALA A 335 -11.24 12.30 -59.73
C ALA A 335 -11.38 13.40 -60.80
N ALA A 336 -10.46 14.37 -60.81
CA ALA A 336 -10.37 15.40 -61.85
C ALA A 336 -9.74 14.91 -63.16
N GLY A 337 -9.34 13.63 -63.26
CA GLY A 337 -8.73 13.05 -64.46
C GLY A 337 -7.23 13.35 -64.63
N MET A 338 -6.57 13.80 -63.56
CA MET A 338 -5.13 14.10 -63.53
C MET A 338 -4.39 13.02 -62.73
N ASP A 339 -3.09 12.88 -62.96
CA ASP A 339 -2.31 11.76 -62.40
C ASP A 339 -1.96 11.99 -60.92
N LYS A 340 -1.66 13.23 -60.54
CA LYS A 340 -1.21 13.56 -59.18
C LYS A 340 -1.41 15.02 -58.80
N CYS A 341 -1.30 15.31 -57.51
CA CYS A 341 -1.03 16.66 -57.05
C CYS A 341 0.47 16.93 -57.13
N GLY A 342 0.89 18.09 -57.66
CA GLY A 342 2.30 18.45 -57.75
C GLY A 342 2.55 19.94 -57.97
N TRP A 343 3.82 20.33 -57.91
CA TRP A 343 4.25 21.71 -58.13
C TRP A 343 4.33 22.02 -59.63
N ASN A 344 3.61 23.04 -60.09
CA ASN A 344 3.78 23.60 -61.43
C ASN A 344 4.75 24.79 -61.39
N ALA A 345 5.96 24.59 -61.93
CA ALA A 345 6.99 25.63 -61.98
C ALA A 345 6.63 26.83 -62.86
N ALA A 346 5.82 26.63 -63.91
CA ALA A 346 5.39 27.72 -64.79
C ALA A 346 4.30 28.59 -64.14
N ALA A 347 3.43 27.99 -63.32
CA ALA A 347 2.37 28.69 -62.61
C ALA A 347 2.78 29.18 -61.21
N GLY A 348 3.92 28.71 -60.70
CA GLY A 348 4.43 29.07 -59.37
C GLY A 348 3.54 28.60 -58.22
N LYS A 349 2.82 27.48 -58.40
CA LYS A 349 1.85 26.96 -57.42
C LYS A 349 1.70 25.45 -57.48
N PHE A 350 1.14 24.86 -56.43
CA PHE A 350 0.65 23.49 -56.46
C PHE A 350 -0.67 23.41 -57.22
N GLU A 351 -0.85 22.34 -57.99
CA GLU A 351 -2.10 22.01 -58.68
C GLU A 351 -2.15 20.52 -59.05
N CYS A 352 -3.23 20.11 -59.69
CA CYS A 352 -3.33 18.78 -60.28
C CYS A 352 -2.59 18.74 -61.62
N LEU A 353 -1.68 17.76 -61.76
CA LEU A 353 -0.78 17.54 -62.91
C LEU A 353 -1.03 16.18 -63.56
#